data_AF-Q0A5Z4-F1
#
_entry.id   AF-Q0A5Z4-F1
#
_cell.length_a   1.000
_cell.length_b   1.000
_cell.length_c   1.000
_cell.angle_alpha   90.00
_cell.angle_beta   90.00
_cell.angle_gamma   90.00
#
_symmetry.space_group_name_H-M   'P 1'
#
loop_
_entity.id
_entity.type
_entity.pdbx_description
1 polymer ?
#
loop_
_entity_poly.entity_id
_entity_poly.type
_entity_poly.pdbx_seq_one_letter_code
_entity_poly.pdbx_strand_id
1 'polypeptide(L)'
;MLWRTSPVLVLLLLVLSGCATTSGPDDRRAGTAAEQYRAGVAALDEDDRAAARERFEALIERHATSRHAGQARAELAWLHYRAGELDAAREQASRMAETHPDHPSLPYALYVAAMAAEQQWEDSLARGEPDQRLARRAFADYRAVVDLDAEDRHAGLALEAMSALREAIARHELDLARTRLEDGAADEALDRARYVGEHYPRSETLGDAMALQINALESLGEQDKAGEVRRMLRLHQPDHPAVQD
;
A
#
# COMPACT_ATOMS: atom_id res chain seq x y z
N MET A 1 80.47 20.96 37.83
CA MET A 1 80.01 20.59 36.47
C MET A 1 78.50 20.79 36.42
N LEU A 2 78.07 21.96 35.97
CA LEU A 2 76.67 22.37 35.88
C LEU A 2 76.15 22.00 34.50
N TRP A 3 75.26 20.99 34.40
CA TRP A 3 74.57 20.67 33.16
C TRP A 3 73.42 21.66 32.93
N ARG A 4 73.63 22.55 31.95
CA ARG A 4 72.63 23.46 31.39
C ARG A 4 71.73 22.66 30.45
N THR A 5 70.70 22.00 30.98
CA THR A 5 69.65 21.40 30.14
C THR A 5 68.71 22.53 29.68
N SER A 6 68.79 22.83 28.38
CA SER A 6 67.95 23.86 27.74
C SER A 6 66.46 23.48 27.84
N PRO A 7 65.57 24.36 28.35
CA PRO A 7 64.14 24.09 28.49
C PRO A 7 63.40 23.95 27.15
N VAL A 8 64.09 24.23 26.03
CA VAL A 8 63.56 24.13 24.66
C VAL A 8 63.26 22.67 24.26
N LEU A 9 63.98 21.69 24.82
CA LEU A 9 63.80 20.28 24.43
C LEU A 9 62.55 19.65 25.08
N VAL A 10 62.11 20.15 26.24
CA VAL A 10 60.92 19.64 26.96
C VAL A 10 59.62 20.20 26.37
N LEU A 11 59.66 21.41 25.80
CA LEU A 11 58.49 22.03 25.15
C LEU A 11 58.17 21.41 23.77
N LEU A 12 59.16 20.79 23.11
CA LEU A 12 58.98 20.17 21.79
C LEU A 12 58.27 18.81 21.85
N LEU A 13 58.24 18.15 23.02
CA LEU A 13 57.59 16.86 23.21
C LEU A 13 56.08 16.95 23.51
N LEU A 14 55.56 18.14 23.81
CA LEU A 14 54.14 18.35 24.12
C LEU A 14 53.27 18.70 22.90
N VAL A 15 53.87 18.89 21.72
CA VAL A 15 53.15 19.26 20.49
C VAL A 15 52.81 18.05 19.61
N LEU A 16 53.19 16.82 20.01
CA LEU A 16 52.82 15.59 19.27
C LEU A 16 51.52 14.92 19.75
N SER A 17 50.79 15.48 20.71
CA SER A 17 49.48 14.96 21.15
C SER A 17 48.31 15.50 20.34
N GLY A 18 48.44 15.52 19.01
CA GLY A 18 47.45 16.09 18.09
C GLY A 18 47.32 15.27 16.82
N CYS A 19 46.52 14.21 16.87
CA CYS A 19 45.73 13.57 15.80
C CYS A 19 45.42 12.11 16.18
N ALA A 20 44.68 11.91 17.28
CA ALA A 20 43.86 10.72 17.42
C ALA A 20 42.49 11.05 16.80
N THR A 21 42.44 11.12 15.47
CA THR A 21 41.17 10.92 14.75
C THR A 21 40.82 9.46 14.93
N THR A 22 40.07 9.16 15.98
CA THR A 22 39.34 7.91 16.11
C THR A 22 38.30 7.89 15.01
N SER A 23 38.67 7.27 13.90
CA SER A 23 37.78 6.86 12.82
C SER A 23 36.52 6.26 13.43
N GLY A 24 35.35 6.73 12.97
CA GLY A 24 34.07 6.08 13.24
C GLY A 24 34.10 4.60 12.82
N PRO A 25 33.04 3.83 13.12
CA PRO A 25 32.99 2.39 12.86
C PRO A 25 33.51 2.05 11.46
N ASP A 26 34.50 1.15 11.43
CA ASP A 26 35.31 0.69 10.31
C ASP A 26 34.55 0.62 8.96
N ASP A 27 34.65 1.70 8.18
CA ASP A 27 34.05 1.83 6.84
C ASP A 27 34.62 0.79 5.84
N ARG A 28 35.72 0.09 6.20
CA ARG A 28 36.28 -1.00 5.40
C ARG A 28 35.50 -2.33 5.53
N ARG A 29 34.62 -2.46 6.53
CA ARG A 29 33.68 -3.59 6.64
C ARG A 29 32.39 -3.36 5.86
N ALA A 30 32.16 -2.14 5.36
CA ALA A 30 31.09 -1.86 4.43
C ALA A 30 31.47 -2.48 3.07
N GLY A 31 31.21 -3.79 2.94
CA GLY A 31 31.30 -4.46 1.64
C GLY A 31 30.51 -3.70 0.57
N THR A 32 30.81 -3.97 -0.70
CA THR A 32 30.16 -3.36 -1.87
C THR A 32 28.63 -3.44 -1.79
N ALA A 33 27.93 -2.57 -2.53
CA ALA A 33 26.47 -2.59 -2.63
C ALA A 33 25.90 -4.00 -2.92
N ALA A 34 26.58 -4.75 -3.80
CA ALA A 34 26.22 -6.12 -4.12
C ALA A 34 26.41 -7.11 -2.96
N GLU A 35 27.46 -6.93 -2.14
CA GLU A 35 27.72 -7.78 -0.97
C GLU A 35 26.70 -7.51 0.16
N GLN A 36 26.37 -6.24 0.41
CA GLN A 36 25.33 -5.88 1.39
C GLN A 36 23.96 -6.42 0.97
N TYR A 37 23.62 -6.28 -0.32
CA TYR A 37 22.38 -6.83 -0.84
C TYR A 37 22.32 -8.35 -0.68
N ARG A 38 23.38 -9.06 -1.07
CA ARG A 38 23.49 -10.51 -0.88
C ARG A 38 23.38 -10.94 0.58
N ALA A 39 23.96 -10.18 1.50
CA ALA A 39 23.84 -10.45 2.93
C ALA A 39 22.40 -10.26 3.43
N GLY A 40 21.69 -9.24 2.95
CA GLY A 40 20.27 -9.04 3.26
C GLY A 40 19.39 -10.16 2.73
N VAL A 41 19.62 -10.60 1.49
CA VAL A 41 18.90 -11.75 0.90
C VAL A 41 19.19 -13.04 1.67
N ALA A 42 20.45 -13.32 2.03
CA ALA A 42 20.78 -14.50 2.83
C ALA A 42 20.07 -14.51 4.19
N ALA A 43 19.92 -13.34 4.83
CA ALA A 43 19.14 -13.22 6.06
C ALA A 43 17.65 -13.52 5.84
N LEU A 44 17.06 -13.13 4.69
CA LEU A 44 15.70 -13.52 4.33
C LEU A 44 15.56 -15.03 4.14
N ASP A 45 16.55 -15.67 3.50
CA ASP A 45 16.56 -17.13 3.29
C ASP A 45 16.62 -17.90 4.63
N GLU A 46 17.19 -17.29 5.66
CA GLU A 46 17.23 -17.79 7.04
C GLU A 46 16.00 -17.40 7.89
N ASP A 47 15.01 -16.75 7.28
CA ASP A 47 13.82 -16.14 7.92
C ASP A 47 14.15 -15.02 8.95
N ASP A 48 15.39 -14.54 9.00
CA ASP A 48 15.82 -13.42 9.84
C ASP A 48 15.48 -12.07 9.19
N ARG A 49 14.20 -11.71 9.29
CA ARG A 49 13.65 -10.46 8.77
C ARG A 49 14.29 -9.21 9.40
N ALA A 50 14.70 -9.29 10.67
CA ALA A 50 15.29 -8.16 11.38
C ALA A 50 16.70 -7.87 10.83
N ALA A 51 17.53 -8.90 10.70
CA ALA A 51 18.84 -8.76 10.08
C ALA A 51 18.72 -8.32 8.61
N ALA A 52 17.78 -8.89 7.84
CA ALA A 52 17.55 -8.47 6.46
C ALA A 52 17.24 -6.98 6.35
N ARG A 53 16.33 -6.47 7.20
CA ARG A 53 15.98 -5.04 7.26
C ARG A 53 17.22 -4.18 7.53
N GLU A 54 18.01 -4.51 8.55
CA GLU A 54 19.24 -3.77 8.89
C GLU A 54 20.22 -3.73 7.71
N ARG A 55 20.40 -4.86 6.99
CA ARG A 55 21.29 -4.94 5.84
C ARG A 55 20.82 -4.09 4.67
N PHE A 56 19.52 -4.09 4.38
CA PHE A 56 18.94 -3.28 3.31
C PHE A 56 18.97 -1.79 3.63
N GLU A 57 18.71 -1.40 4.88
CA GLU A 57 18.82 -0.02 5.34
C GLU A 57 20.26 0.48 5.24
N ALA A 58 21.23 -0.29 5.74
CA ALA A 58 22.65 0.06 5.65
C ALA A 58 23.14 0.17 4.20
N LEU A 59 22.62 -0.69 3.31
CA LEU A 59 22.89 -0.62 1.86
C LEU A 59 22.36 0.70 1.27
N ILE A 60 21.13 1.08 1.60
CA ILE A 60 20.52 2.32 1.08
C ILE A 60 21.25 3.55 1.63
N GLU A 61 21.62 3.55 2.91
CA GLU A 61 22.33 4.67 3.54
C GLU A 61 23.68 4.94 2.85
N ARG A 62 24.42 3.88 2.51
CA ARG A 62 25.78 4.00 1.94
C ARG A 62 25.80 4.08 0.42
N HIS A 63 24.83 3.47 -0.25
CA HIS A 63 24.82 3.28 -1.70
C HIS A 63 23.49 3.67 -2.33
N ALA A 64 22.93 4.80 -1.88
CA ALA A 64 21.56 5.26 -2.18
C ALA A 64 21.16 5.28 -3.66
N THR A 65 22.10 5.52 -4.58
CA THR A 65 21.85 5.60 -6.05
C THR A 65 22.21 4.31 -6.79
N SER A 66 22.64 3.26 -6.08
CA SER A 66 23.02 2.00 -6.70
C SER A 66 21.79 1.20 -7.11
N ARG A 67 21.89 0.42 -8.19
CA ARG A 67 20.82 -0.51 -8.60
C ARG A 67 20.37 -1.43 -7.46
N HIS A 68 21.30 -1.85 -6.60
CA HIS A 68 21.01 -2.67 -5.43
C HIS A 68 20.23 -1.94 -4.34
N ALA A 69 20.39 -0.62 -4.19
CA ALA A 69 19.53 0.17 -3.32
C ALA A 69 18.08 0.19 -3.84
N GLY A 70 17.86 0.26 -5.16
CA GLY A 70 16.54 0.07 -5.76
C GLY A 70 15.92 -1.29 -5.41
N GLN A 71 16.69 -2.38 -5.54
CA GLN A 71 16.23 -3.72 -5.12
C GLN A 71 15.92 -3.78 -3.63
N ALA A 72 16.81 -3.27 -2.78
CA ALA A 72 16.65 -3.24 -1.34
C ALA A 72 15.43 -2.44 -0.88
N ARG A 73 15.11 -1.32 -1.54
CA ARG A 73 13.87 -0.57 -1.27
C ARG A 73 12.62 -1.40 -1.54
N ALA A 74 12.61 -2.17 -2.61
CA ALA A 74 11.48 -3.04 -2.92
C ALA A 74 11.31 -4.15 -1.85
N GLU A 75 12.41 -4.75 -1.39
CA GLU A 75 12.39 -5.73 -0.29
C GLU A 75 11.96 -5.10 1.04
N LEU A 76 12.45 -3.90 1.36
CA LEU A 76 12.02 -3.17 2.55
C LEU A 76 10.53 -2.83 2.51
N ALA A 77 10.00 -2.42 1.35
CA ALA A 77 8.56 -2.19 1.20
C ALA A 77 7.76 -3.43 1.62
N TRP A 78 8.17 -4.61 1.15
CA TRP A 78 7.55 -5.88 1.53
C TRP A 78 7.72 -6.21 3.01
N LEU A 79 8.92 -6.06 3.56
CA LEU A 79 9.18 -6.32 4.98
C LEU A 79 8.36 -5.42 5.90
N HIS A 80 8.21 -4.14 5.55
CA HIS A 80 7.35 -3.21 6.29
C HIS A 80 5.88 -3.62 6.18
N TYR A 81 5.39 -3.94 4.98
CA TYR A 81 4.02 -4.42 4.78
C TYR A 81 3.73 -5.65 5.64
N ARG A 82 4.63 -6.64 5.62
CA ARG A 82 4.52 -7.87 6.42
C ARG A 82 4.59 -7.65 7.92
N ALA A 83 5.20 -6.56 8.37
CA ALA A 83 5.22 -6.14 9.77
C ALA A 83 4.00 -5.29 10.18
N GLY A 84 3.08 -5.00 9.26
CA GLY A 84 1.95 -4.08 9.49
C GLY A 84 2.36 -2.60 9.50
N GLU A 85 3.59 -2.27 9.11
CA GLU A 85 4.12 -0.91 9.03
C GLU A 85 3.72 -0.28 7.67
N LEU A 86 2.41 -0.14 7.45
CA LEU A 86 1.83 0.13 6.13
C LEU A 86 2.32 1.46 5.53
N ASP A 87 2.48 2.51 6.34
CA ASP A 87 3.01 3.79 5.85
C ASP A 87 4.49 3.70 5.45
N ALA A 88 5.30 2.96 6.21
CA ALA A 88 6.71 2.74 5.89
C ALA A 88 6.86 1.93 4.59
N ALA A 89 6.00 0.94 4.36
CA ALA A 89 5.97 0.18 3.11
C ALA A 89 5.76 1.10 1.89
N ARG A 90 4.79 2.00 2.00
CA ARG A 90 4.44 2.97 0.96
C ARG A 90 5.53 4.01 0.76
N GLU A 91 6.18 4.45 1.84
CA GLU A 91 7.33 5.36 1.75
C GLU A 91 8.46 4.74 0.92
N GLN A 92 8.82 3.48 1.15
CA GLN A 92 9.90 2.83 0.39
C GLN A 92 9.60 2.78 -1.11
N ALA A 93 8.35 2.47 -1.49
CA ALA A 93 7.92 2.47 -2.89
C ALA A 93 7.97 3.89 -3.51
N SER A 94 7.49 4.91 -2.80
CA SER A 94 7.55 6.31 -3.26
C SER A 94 8.99 6.76 -3.48
N ARG A 95 9.87 6.48 -2.51
CA ARG A 95 11.31 6.78 -2.63
C ARG A 95 11.95 6.04 -3.78
N MET A 96 11.55 4.80 -4.03
CA MET A 96 12.05 4.03 -5.17
C MET A 96 11.60 4.64 -6.51
N ALA A 97 10.34 5.05 -6.63
CA ALA A 97 9.84 5.74 -7.82
C ALA A 97 10.59 7.06 -8.10
N GLU A 98 10.96 7.80 -7.04
CA GLU A 98 11.75 9.03 -7.14
C GLU A 98 13.21 8.76 -7.55
N THR A 99 13.84 7.74 -6.96
CA THR A 99 15.30 7.55 -7.06
C THR A 99 15.73 6.53 -8.12
N HIS A 100 14.84 5.60 -8.48
CA HIS A 100 15.10 4.50 -9.40
C HIS A 100 13.87 4.21 -10.30
N PRO A 101 13.37 5.20 -11.06
CA PRO A 101 12.14 5.08 -11.86
C PRO A 101 12.18 3.96 -12.91
N ASP A 102 13.35 3.68 -13.49
CA ASP A 102 13.52 2.66 -14.55
C ASP A 102 13.88 1.27 -13.99
N HIS A 103 13.80 1.07 -12.66
CA HIS A 103 14.23 -0.17 -12.05
C HIS A 103 13.19 -1.30 -12.25
N PRO A 104 13.60 -2.52 -12.68
CA PRO A 104 12.66 -3.62 -12.96
C PRO A 104 11.81 -4.08 -11.76
N SER A 105 12.24 -3.79 -10.53
CA SER A 105 11.47 -4.09 -9.31
C SER A 105 10.49 -2.98 -8.91
N LEU A 106 10.38 -1.88 -9.67
CA LEU A 106 9.47 -0.79 -9.34
C LEU A 106 7.98 -1.23 -9.39
N PRO A 107 7.50 -1.97 -10.41
CA PRO A 107 6.12 -2.48 -10.41
C PRO A 107 5.80 -3.31 -9.16
N TYR A 108 6.76 -4.12 -8.70
CA TYR A 108 6.64 -4.89 -7.46
C TYR A 108 6.50 -3.97 -6.24
N ALA A 109 7.37 -2.98 -6.08
CA ALA A 109 7.32 -2.06 -4.94
C ALA A 109 6.01 -1.24 -4.91
N LEU A 110 5.54 -0.77 -6.07
CA LEU A 110 4.26 -0.07 -6.19
C LEU A 110 3.07 -0.99 -5.85
N TYR A 111 3.11 -2.25 -6.29
CA TYR A 111 2.09 -3.23 -5.92
C TYR A 111 2.04 -3.46 -4.41
N VAL A 112 3.19 -3.53 -3.74
CA VAL A 112 3.25 -3.61 -2.27
C VAL A 112 2.68 -2.36 -1.60
N ALA A 113 2.95 -1.17 -2.14
CA ALA A 113 2.36 0.06 -1.63
C ALA A 113 0.83 0.08 -1.79
N ALA A 114 0.31 -0.46 -2.89
CA ALA A 114 -1.12 -0.59 -3.12
C ALA A 114 -1.78 -1.57 -2.15
N MET A 115 -1.17 -2.74 -1.91
CA MET A 115 -1.62 -3.67 -0.86
C MET A 115 -1.63 -3.03 0.52
N ALA A 116 -0.62 -2.21 0.84
CA ALA A 116 -0.57 -1.50 2.10
C ALA A 116 -1.71 -0.47 2.23
N ALA A 117 -2.03 0.27 1.15
CA ALA A 117 -3.16 1.20 1.14
C ALA A 117 -4.52 0.49 1.24
N GLU A 118 -4.66 -0.69 0.61
CA GLU A 118 -5.85 -1.53 0.73
C GLU A 118 -6.04 -2.03 2.15
N GLN A 119 -4.99 -2.56 2.79
CA GLN A 119 -5.04 -2.98 4.19
C GLN A 119 -5.45 -1.83 5.12
N GLN A 120 -4.95 -0.60 4.89
CA GLN A 120 -5.37 0.57 5.67
C GLN A 120 -6.88 0.81 5.56
N TRP A 121 -7.44 0.61 4.35
CA TRP A 121 -8.88 0.72 4.13
C TRP A 121 -9.65 -0.42 4.81
N GLU A 122 -9.21 -1.67 4.69
CA GLU A 122 -9.83 -2.81 5.37
C GLU A 122 -9.84 -2.64 6.89
N ASP A 123 -8.73 -2.15 7.47
CA ASP A 123 -8.65 -1.83 8.89
C ASP A 123 -9.67 -0.74 9.28
N SER A 124 -9.97 0.20 8.38
CA SER A 124 -11.02 1.22 8.61
C SER A 124 -12.42 0.62 8.60
N LEU A 125 -12.69 -0.35 7.72
CA LEU A 125 -13.94 -1.10 7.71
C LEU A 125 -14.12 -1.89 9.00
N ALA A 126 -13.07 -2.57 9.47
CA ALA A 126 -13.11 -3.37 10.70
C ALA A 126 -13.41 -2.52 11.95
N ARG A 127 -13.09 -1.22 11.91
CA ARG A 127 -13.43 -0.26 12.97
C ARG A 127 -14.86 0.30 12.86
N GLY A 128 -15.60 -0.01 11.78
CA GLY A 128 -16.94 0.53 11.53
C GLY A 128 -16.94 1.96 11.00
N GLU A 129 -15.78 2.51 10.63
CA GLU A 129 -15.61 3.86 10.09
C GLU A 129 -14.87 3.80 8.74
N PRO A 130 -15.54 3.39 7.65
CA PRO A 130 -14.94 3.26 6.33
C PRO A 130 -14.33 4.57 5.84
N ASP A 131 -13.01 4.60 5.64
CA ASP A 131 -12.36 5.76 5.03
C ASP A 131 -12.33 5.59 3.50
N GLN A 132 -13.31 6.19 2.83
CA GLN A 132 -13.41 6.23 1.37
C GLN A 132 -12.18 6.88 0.70
N ARG A 133 -11.38 7.69 1.41
CA ARG A 133 -10.13 8.24 0.89
C ARG A 133 -9.07 7.15 0.78
N LEU A 134 -9.01 6.22 1.73
CA LEU A 134 -8.09 5.08 1.70
C LEU A 134 -8.46 4.13 0.55
N ALA A 135 -9.75 3.85 0.35
CA ALA A 135 -10.23 3.04 -0.78
C ALA A 135 -9.83 3.64 -2.14
N ARG A 136 -10.08 4.94 -2.34
CA ARG A 136 -9.69 5.65 -3.56
C ARG A 136 -8.17 5.67 -3.77
N ARG A 137 -7.41 5.75 -2.68
CA ARG A 137 -5.96 5.73 -2.70
C ARG A 137 -5.42 4.35 -3.08
N ALA A 138 -5.92 3.28 -2.48
CA ALA A 138 -5.56 1.92 -2.86
C ALA A 138 -5.83 1.66 -4.36
N PHE A 139 -6.99 2.09 -4.85
CA PHE A 139 -7.33 1.98 -6.27
C PHE A 139 -6.36 2.76 -7.17
N ALA A 140 -5.99 3.98 -6.78
CA ALA A 140 -5.02 4.79 -7.51
C ALA A 140 -3.60 4.18 -7.48
N ASP A 141 -3.19 3.64 -6.34
CA ASP A 141 -1.89 2.99 -6.16
C ASP A 141 -1.81 1.70 -7.02
N TYR A 142 -2.88 0.88 -7.08
CA TYR A 142 -2.94 -0.26 -8.02
C TYR A 142 -2.95 0.17 -9.48
N ARG A 143 -3.72 1.21 -9.82
CA ARG A 143 -3.75 1.75 -11.17
C ARG A 143 -2.36 2.21 -11.61
N ALA A 144 -1.56 2.79 -10.72
CA ALA A 144 -0.20 3.21 -11.03
C ALA A 144 0.70 2.02 -11.44
N VAL A 145 0.48 0.82 -10.89
CA VAL A 145 1.19 -0.41 -11.33
C VAL A 145 0.84 -0.74 -12.78
N VAL A 146 -0.44 -0.71 -13.13
CA VAL A 146 -0.95 -1.02 -14.47
C VAL A 146 -0.51 0.03 -15.50
N ASP A 147 -0.59 1.31 -15.13
CA ASP A 147 -0.23 2.43 -15.99
C ASP A 147 1.30 2.52 -16.20
N LEU A 148 2.11 1.96 -15.27
CA LEU A 148 3.57 1.90 -15.40
C LEU A 148 4.02 0.90 -16.47
N ASP A 149 3.56 -0.35 -16.39
CA ASP A 149 3.83 -1.39 -17.38
C ASP A 149 2.73 -2.45 -17.35
N ALA A 150 1.84 -2.41 -18.34
CA ALA A 150 0.71 -3.34 -18.44
C ALA A 150 1.13 -4.79 -18.74
N GLU A 151 2.36 -5.03 -19.20
CA GLU A 151 2.90 -6.37 -19.47
C GLU A 151 3.62 -6.98 -18.25
N ASP A 152 3.90 -6.18 -17.21
CA ASP A 152 4.52 -6.68 -15.99
C ASP A 152 3.61 -7.66 -15.24
N ARG A 153 4.21 -8.68 -14.63
CA ARG A 153 3.48 -9.72 -13.90
C ARG A 153 2.56 -9.19 -12.79
N HIS A 154 2.86 -8.02 -12.21
CA HIS A 154 2.05 -7.42 -11.15
C HIS A 154 0.89 -6.57 -11.70
N ALA A 155 0.89 -6.21 -12.98
CA ALA A 155 -0.22 -5.47 -13.59
C ALA A 155 -1.50 -6.32 -13.63
N GLY A 156 -1.38 -7.60 -13.97
CA GLY A 156 -2.51 -8.56 -13.89
C GLY A 156 -3.07 -8.68 -12.47
N LEU A 157 -2.18 -8.85 -11.48
CA LEU A 157 -2.56 -8.90 -10.07
C LEU A 157 -3.23 -7.60 -9.60
N ALA A 158 -2.72 -6.45 -10.04
CA ALA A 158 -3.29 -5.15 -9.72
C ALA A 158 -4.69 -4.97 -10.32
N LEU A 159 -4.92 -5.43 -11.55
CA LEU A 159 -6.26 -5.40 -12.17
C LEU A 159 -7.27 -6.27 -11.42
N GLU A 160 -6.85 -7.46 -10.99
CA GLU A 160 -7.66 -8.35 -10.15
C GLU A 160 -7.98 -7.68 -8.81
N ALA A 161 -6.96 -7.13 -8.13
CA ALA A 161 -7.13 -6.42 -6.86
C ALA A 161 -8.05 -5.19 -7.00
N MET A 162 -7.92 -4.41 -8.08
CA MET A 162 -8.82 -3.28 -8.37
C MET A 162 -10.27 -3.72 -8.54
N SER A 163 -10.50 -4.90 -9.14
CA SER A 163 -11.83 -5.46 -9.31
C SER A 163 -12.39 -5.95 -7.97
N ALA A 164 -11.58 -6.66 -7.19
CA ALA A 164 -11.93 -7.12 -5.85
C ALA A 164 -12.24 -5.95 -4.90
N LEU A 165 -11.43 -4.89 -4.93
CA LEU A 165 -11.62 -3.68 -4.14
C LEU A 165 -12.94 -2.98 -4.48
N ARG A 166 -13.26 -2.84 -5.78
CA ARG A 166 -14.55 -2.28 -6.22
C ARG A 166 -15.73 -3.11 -5.72
N GLU A 167 -15.62 -4.43 -5.80
CA GLU A 167 -16.64 -5.35 -5.31
C GLU A 167 -16.80 -5.25 -3.78
N ALA A 168 -15.70 -5.15 -3.05
CA ALA A 168 -15.72 -5.02 -1.60
C ALA A 168 -16.37 -3.69 -1.15
N ILE A 169 -16.09 -2.57 -1.84
CA ILE A 169 -16.75 -1.30 -1.55
C ILE A 169 -18.25 -1.37 -1.88
N ALA A 170 -18.61 -1.96 -3.02
CA ALA A 170 -20.01 -2.12 -3.42
C ALA A 170 -20.81 -2.95 -2.39
N ARG A 171 -20.26 -4.09 -1.95
CA ARG A 171 -20.87 -4.93 -0.90
C ARG A 171 -21.06 -4.17 0.39
N HIS A 172 -20.06 -3.40 0.82
CA HIS A 172 -20.16 -2.62 2.04
C HIS A 172 -21.28 -1.56 1.97
N GLU A 173 -21.38 -0.82 0.87
CA GLU A 173 -22.45 0.16 0.68
C GLU A 173 -23.84 -0.51 0.63
N LEU A 174 -23.94 -1.70 0.05
CA LEU A 174 -25.17 -2.48 0.06
C LEU A 174 -25.54 -2.94 1.48
N ASP A 175 -24.59 -3.40 2.28
CA ASP A 175 -24.84 -3.82 3.66
C ASP A 175 -25.31 -2.64 4.51
N LEU A 176 -24.71 -1.46 4.35
CA LEU A 176 -25.21 -0.23 4.97
C LEU A 176 -26.62 0.12 4.50
N ALA A 177 -26.91 -0.03 3.20
CA ALA A 177 -28.26 0.20 2.66
C ALA A 177 -29.29 -0.76 3.27
N ARG A 178 -28.94 -2.05 3.44
CA ARG A 178 -29.78 -3.06 4.11
C ARG A 178 -30.10 -2.67 5.54
N THR A 179 -29.08 -2.36 6.33
CA THR A 179 -29.27 -1.91 7.73
C THR A 179 -30.17 -0.67 7.80
N ARG A 180 -29.97 0.31 6.93
CA ARG A 180 -30.81 1.52 6.91
C ARG A 180 -32.27 1.21 6.56
N LEU A 181 -32.50 0.28 5.63
CA LEU A 181 -33.86 -0.13 5.28
C LEU A 181 -34.54 -0.88 6.44
N GLU A 182 -33.80 -1.76 7.12
CA GLU A 182 -34.26 -2.47 8.33
C GLU A 182 -34.59 -1.51 9.47
N ASP A 183 -33.82 -0.43 9.62
CA ASP A 183 -34.05 0.67 10.57
C ASP A 183 -35.22 1.60 10.17
N GLY A 184 -35.86 1.37 9.01
CA GLY A 184 -36.96 2.18 8.49
C GLY A 184 -36.53 3.48 7.81
N ALA A 185 -35.23 3.71 7.61
CA ALA A 185 -34.67 4.86 6.91
C ALA A 185 -34.59 4.59 5.40
N ALA A 186 -35.75 4.45 4.75
CA ALA A 186 -35.84 4.05 3.34
C ALA A 186 -35.18 5.04 2.37
N ASP A 187 -35.24 6.36 2.64
CA ASP A 187 -34.54 7.36 1.81
C ASP A 187 -33.01 7.18 1.85
N GLU A 188 -32.44 6.98 3.04
CA GLU A 188 -30.99 6.75 3.21
C GLU A 188 -30.55 5.43 2.57
N ALA A 189 -31.37 4.39 2.70
CA ALA A 189 -31.14 3.09 2.05
C ALA A 189 -31.13 3.22 0.52
N LEU A 190 -32.08 3.98 -0.03
CA LEU A 190 -32.18 4.23 -1.46
C LEU A 190 -30.95 4.99 -2.00
N ASP A 191 -30.49 6.02 -1.31
CA ASP A 191 -29.31 6.80 -1.71
C ASP A 191 -28.05 5.93 -1.73
N ARG A 192 -27.86 5.08 -0.72
CA ARG A 192 -26.73 4.14 -0.66
C ARG A 192 -26.77 3.10 -1.77
N ALA A 193 -27.95 2.52 -2.05
CA ALA A 193 -28.08 1.54 -3.13
C ALA A 193 -27.96 2.17 -4.53
N ARG A 194 -28.35 3.44 -4.70
CA ARG A 194 -28.07 4.22 -5.93
C ARG A 194 -26.58 4.48 -6.10
N TYR A 195 -25.88 4.82 -5.02
CA TYR A 195 -24.44 5.02 -5.05
C TYR A 195 -23.70 3.79 -5.63
N VAL A 196 -24.14 2.57 -5.26
CA VAL A 196 -23.62 1.33 -5.86
C VAL A 196 -23.80 1.29 -7.37
N GLY A 197 -25.00 1.58 -7.86
CA GLY A 197 -25.31 1.60 -9.29
C GLY A 197 -24.54 2.65 -10.09
N GLU A 198 -24.33 3.82 -9.49
CA GLU A 198 -23.64 4.95 -10.13
C GLU A 198 -22.12 4.74 -10.19
N HIS A 199 -21.51 4.22 -9.11
CA HIS A 199 -20.06 4.17 -8.95
C HIS A 199 -19.46 2.79 -9.23
N TYR A 200 -20.25 1.72 -9.11
CA TYR A 200 -19.81 0.34 -9.29
C TYR A 200 -20.73 -0.46 -10.24
N PRO A 201 -21.05 0.04 -11.45
CA PRO A 201 -21.99 -0.61 -12.37
C PRO A 201 -21.53 -1.97 -12.93
N ARG A 202 -20.31 -2.41 -12.62
CA ARG A 202 -19.75 -3.72 -13.01
C ARG A 202 -19.53 -4.65 -11.82
N SER A 203 -19.97 -4.26 -10.62
CA SER A 203 -19.92 -5.14 -9.45
C SER A 203 -20.93 -6.27 -9.61
N GLU A 204 -20.63 -7.42 -9.02
CA GLU A 204 -21.59 -8.52 -8.88
C GLU A 204 -22.75 -8.08 -7.96
N THR A 205 -22.45 -7.17 -7.03
CA THR A 205 -23.39 -6.55 -6.08
C THR A 205 -24.48 -5.68 -6.75
N LEU A 206 -24.30 -5.24 -8.01
CA LEU A 206 -25.23 -4.32 -8.67
C LEU A 206 -26.69 -4.82 -8.65
N GLY A 207 -26.91 -6.11 -8.91
CA GLY A 207 -28.24 -6.71 -8.94
C GLY A 207 -28.98 -6.58 -7.61
N ASP A 208 -28.31 -6.98 -6.53
CA ASP A 208 -28.85 -6.89 -5.18
C ASP A 208 -29.09 -5.43 -4.76
N ALA A 209 -28.22 -4.51 -5.17
CA ALA A 209 -28.41 -3.09 -4.93
C ALA A 209 -29.67 -2.57 -5.64
N MET A 210 -29.90 -2.94 -6.90
CA MET A 210 -31.14 -2.60 -7.60
C MET A 210 -32.37 -3.21 -6.94
N ALA A 211 -32.28 -4.46 -6.46
CA ALA A 211 -33.36 -5.09 -5.69
C ALA A 211 -33.68 -4.33 -4.40
N LEU A 212 -32.65 -3.84 -3.70
CA LEU A 212 -32.85 -3.02 -2.50
C LEU A 212 -33.48 -1.67 -2.84
N GLN A 213 -33.06 -1.01 -3.93
CA GLN A 213 -33.71 0.22 -4.41
C GLN A 213 -35.21 0.01 -4.65
N ILE A 214 -35.62 -1.13 -5.22
CA ILE A 214 -37.04 -1.47 -5.41
C ILE A 214 -37.75 -1.51 -4.05
N ASN A 215 -37.22 -2.26 -3.08
CA ASN A 215 -37.84 -2.37 -1.75
C ASN A 215 -37.94 -1.02 -1.04
N ALA A 216 -36.90 -0.20 -1.11
CA ALA A 216 -36.87 1.14 -0.52
C ALA A 216 -37.92 2.07 -1.18
N LEU A 217 -37.97 2.10 -2.52
CA LEU A 217 -38.96 2.89 -3.27
C LEU A 217 -40.40 2.46 -2.96
N GLU A 218 -40.66 1.15 -2.84
CA GLU A 218 -41.99 0.64 -2.48
C GLU A 218 -42.39 1.03 -1.06
N SER A 219 -41.44 1.01 -0.13
CA SER A 219 -41.65 1.44 1.26
C SER A 219 -41.94 2.94 1.36
N LEU A 220 -41.42 3.74 0.43
CA LEU A 220 -41.70 5.17 0.26
C LEU A 220 -42.99 5.45 -0.52
N GLY A 221 -43.67 4.42 -1.05
CA GLY A 221 -44.87 4.56 -1.87
C GLY A 221 -44.60 4.99 -3.33
N GLU A 222 -43.34 4.99 -3.77
CA GLU A 222 -42.92 5.41 -5.12
C GLU A 222 -42.99 4.26 -6.15
N GLN A 223 -44.20 3.72 -6.33
CA GLN A 223 -44.46 2.52 -7.14
C GLN A 223 -43.99 2.65 -8.60
N ASP A 224 -44.16 3.82 -9.22
CA ASP A 224 -43.73 4.04 -10.61
C ASP A 224 -42.21 3.91 -10.77
N LYS A 225 -41.44 4.51 -9.84
CA LYS A 225 -39.98 4.45 -9.84
C LYS A 225 -39.48 3.04 -9.49
N ALA A 226 -40.13 2.37 -8.54
CA ALA A 226 -39.84 0.96 -8.25
C ALA A 226 -40.04 0.08 -9.49
N GLY A 227 -41.12 0.32 -10.25
CA GLY A 227 -41.39 -0.34 -11.52
C GLY A 227 -40.31 -0.09 -12.59
N GLU A 228 -39.76 1.12 -12.65
CA GLU A 228 -38.63 1.45 -13.54
C GLU A 228 -37.37 0.66 -13.19
N VAL A 229 -36.97 0.67 -11.91
CA VAL A 229 -35.78 -0.07 -11.45
C VAL A 229 -35.96 -1.58 -11.68
N ARG A 230 -37.16 -2.11 -11.39
CA ARG A 230 -37.51 -3.52 -11.65
C ARG A 230 -37.36 -3.91 -13.12
N ARG A 231 -37.81 -3.05 -14.05
CA ARG A 231 -37.62 -3.28 -15.49
C ARG A 231 -36.14 -3.28 -15.87
N MET A 232 -35.35 -2.34 -15.34
CA MET A 232 -33.91 -2.30 -15.60
C MET A 232 -33.22 -3.56 -15.05
N LEU A 233 -33.54 -3.98 -13.83
CA LEU A 233 -32.98 -5.18 -13.22
C LEU A 233 -33.28 -6.42 -14.06
N ARG A 234 -34.53 -6.58 -14.53
CA ARG A 234 -34.92 -7.69 -15.40
C ARG A 234 -34.20 -7.69 -16.75
N LEU A 235 -33.89 -6.51 -17.30
CA LEU A 235 -33.13 -6.39 -18.55
C LEU A 235 -31.65 -6.79 -18.39
N HIS A 236 -31.04 -6.47 -17.25
CA HIS A 236 -29.62 -6.74 -17.00
C HIS A 236 -29.34 -8.09 -16.34
N GLN A 237 -30.24 -8.56 -15.48
CA GLN A 237 -30.14 -9.81 -14.71
C GLN A 237 -31.51 -10.49 -14.62
N PRO A 238 -31.98 -11.14 -15.72
CA PRO A 238 -33.30 -11.75 -15.77
C PRO A 238 -33.48 -12.88 -14.73
N ASP A 239 -32.39 -13.52 -14.32
CA ASP A 239 -32.39 -14.62 -13.35
C ASP A 239 -32.31 -14.15 -11.90
N HIS A 240 -32.29 -12.83 -11.64
CA HIS A 240 -32.19 -12.30 -10.28
C HIS A 240 -33.46 -12.60 -9.47
N PRO A 241 -33.38 -13.12 -8.22
CA PRO A 241 -34.56 -13.54 -7.45
C PRO A 241 -35.63 -12.46 -7.27
N ALA A 242 -35.22 -11.19 -7.13
CA ALA A 242 -36.13 -10.06 -6.96
C ALA A 242 -37.03 -9.72 -8.18
N VAL A 243 -36.80 -10.34 -9.34
CA VAL A 243 -37.63 -10.14 -10.55
C VAL A 243 -38.28 -11.42 -11.06
N GLN A 244 -38.12 -12.52 -10.32
CA GLN A 244 -38.83 -13.77 -10.54
C GLN A 244 -40.22 -13.67 -9.90
N ASP A 245 -41.24 -14.04 -10.67
CA ASP A 245 -42.66 -13.97 -10.28
C ASP A 245 -43.03 -15.03 -9.23
#